data_AF-A0A0G1VRK4-F1
#
_entry.id   AF-A0A0G1VRK4-F1
#
_cell.length_a   1.000
_cell.length_b   1.000
_cell.length_c   1.000
_cell.angle_alpha   90.00
_cell.angle_beta   90.00
_cell.angle_gamma   90.00
#
_symmetry.space_group_name_H-M   'P 1'
#
loop_
_entity.id
_entity.type
_entity.pdbx_description
1 polymer ?
#
loop_
_entity_poly.entity_id
_entity_poly.type
_entity_poly.pdbx_seq_one_letter_code
_entity_poly.pdbx_strand_id
1 'polypeptide(L)'
;MKNKYIWVAGALFLVTVGLWFVKDQIVAKNPFPIHSVDVVKAWDFPGIYKDAGEREARAISEISRLKGLLGKGEYTDYTLYVSIAAQYELLGDGKRDYEYLGKALILDSEKTGLAWHNMGKLMEKLGAYESARIAFGRAIKAEAAPVYYLSQISFLEQYFPTDTATIKEARTAAGLPPKNLSSDE
;
A
#
# COMPACT_ATOMS: atom_id res chain seq x y z
N MET A 1 61.77 -26.31 -7.93
CA MET A 1 61.01 -26.41 -6.66
C MET A 1 60.74 -24.99 -6.16
N LYS A 2 59.58 -24.55 -5.68
CA LYS A 2 58.15 -24.93 -5.73
C LYS A 2 57.43 -23.64 -5.29
N ASN A 3 56.28 -23.33 -5.91
CA ASN A 3 55.52 -22.08 -5.81
C ASN A 3 55.25 -21.58 -4.38
N LYS A 4 55.39 -20.27 -4.18
CA LYS A 4 54.66 -19.50 -3.16
C LYS A 4 53.35 -18.97 -3.78
N TYR A 5 52.40 -18.61 -2.91
CA TYR A 5 51.07 -18.05 -3.14
C TYR A 5 49.90 -19.04 -3.07
N ILE A 6 48.76 -18.50 -2.62
CA ILE A 6 47.50 -19.14 -2.17
C ILE A 6 47.62 -19.51 -0.67
N TRP A 7 46.98 -18.82 0.29
CA TRP A 7 45.53 -18.63 0.43
C TRP A 7 45.16 -17.35 1.22
N VAL A 8 44.47 -16.39 0.58
CA VAL A 8 43.54 -15.45 1.25
C VAL A 8 42.36 -15.23 0.30
N ALA A 9 41.42 -16.18 0.27
CA ALA A 9 40.21 -16.06 -0.56
C ALA A 9 38.93 -16.58 0.12
N GLY A 10 38.96 -16.81 1.44
CA GLY A 10 37.84 -17.40 2.17
C GLY A 10 36.92 -16.43 2.92
N ALA A 11 37.37 -15.21 3.23
CA ALA A 11 36.67 -14.34 4.20
C ALA A 11 35.75 -13.27 3.58
N LEU A 12 35.90 -12.94 2.29
CA LEU A 12 35.11 -11.86 1.66
C LEU A 12 33.74 -12.30 1.13
N PHE A 13 33.53 -13.59 0.87
CA PHE A 13 32.29 -14.07 0.26
C PHE A 13 31.13 -14.24 1.27
N LEU A 14 31.44 -14.48 2.55
CA LEU A 14 30.42 -14.64 3.59
C LEU A 14 29.84 -13.29 4.08
N VAL A 15 30.62 -12.21 4.00
CA VAL A 15 30.15 -10.87 4.38
C VAL A 15 29.21 -10.30 3.32
N THR A 16 29.45 -10.55 2.04
CA THR A 16 28.58 -10.05 0.95
C THR A 16 27.25 -10.80 0.88
N VAL A 17 27.26 -12.14 1.04
CA VAL A 17 26.02 -12.94 1.11
C VAL A 17 25.22 -12.60 2.38
N GLY A 18 25.90 -12.41 3.52
CA GLY A 18 25.27 -11.97 4.77
C GLY A 18 24.63 -10.59 4.65
N LEU A 19 25.29 -9.61 4.01
CA LEU A 19 24.74 -8.28 3.80
C LEU A 19 23.55 -8.26 2.82
N TRP A 20 23.52 -9.15 1.83
CA TRP A 20 22.37 -9.28 0.92
C TRP A 20 21.16 -9.88 1.66
N PHE A 21 21.37 -10.95 2.44
CA PHE A 21 20.33 -11.55 3.27
C PHE A 21 19.79 -10.61 4.34
N VAL A 22 20.65 -9.79 4.96
CA VAL A 22 20.26 -8.81 5.98
C VAL A 22 19.52 -7.62 5.35
N LYS A 23 19.83 -7.21 4.12
CA LYS A 23 19.09 -6.12 3.43
C LYS A 23 17.62 -6.51 3.17
N ASP A 24 17.38 -7.76 2.77
CA ASP A 24 16.02 -8.28 2.57
C ASP A 24 15.27 -8.49 3.89
N GLN A 25 15.98 -8.78 4.99
CA GLN A 25 15.41 -8.92 6.34
C GLN A 25 15.19 -7.56 7.06
N ILE A 26 15.83 -6.48 6.60
CA ILE A 26 15.63 -5.09 7.08
C ILE A 26 14.72 -4.31 6.11
N VAL A 27 13.93 -4.97 5.27
CA VAL A 27 12.71 -4.33 4.79
C VAL A 27 11.77 -4.30 5.99
N ALA A 28 11.72 -3.16 6.69
CA ALA A 28 10.83 -2.97 7.82
C ALA A 28 9.45 -3.53 7.47
N LYS A 29 9.00 -4.52 8.26
CA LYS A 29 7.68 -5.13 8.13
C LYS A 29 6.68 -3.99 7.96
N ASN A 30 5.83 -4.07 6.93
CA ASN A 30 4.88 -3.02 6.58
C ASN A 30 4.24 -2.43 7.86
N PRO A 31 4.34 -1.11 8.10
CA PRO A 31 3.89 -0.49 9.36
C PRO A 31 2.38 -0.56 9.56
N PHE A 32 1.63 -0.99 8.54
CA PHE A 32 0.20 -1.19 8.62
C PHE A 32 -0.14 -2.67 8.89
N PRO A 33 -0.35 -3.07 10.16
CA PRO A 33 -0.79 -4.43 10.46
C PRO A 33 -2.24 -4.65 10.00
N ILE A 34 -2.51 -5.84 9.45
CA ILE A 34 -3.88 -6.29 9.19
C ILE A 34 -4.58 -6.46 10.55
N HIS A 35 -5.79 -5.93 10.66
CA HIS A 35 -6.61 -6.06 11.86
C HIS A 35 -6.88 -7.54 12.17
N SER A 36 -6.88 -7.93 13.44
CA SER A 36 -6.89 -9.34 13.86
C SER A 36 -8.14 -10.12 13.46
N VAL A 37 -9.25 -9.43 13.18
CA VAL A 37 -10.50 -10.06 12.72
C VAL A 37 -10.55 -10.28 11.21
N ASP A 38 -9.68 -9.60 10.46
CA ASP A 38 -9.60 -9.74 9.02
C ASP A 38 -8.74 -10.94 8.65
N VAL A 39 -9.15 -11.65 7.60
CA VAL A 39 -8.39 -12.76 7.02
C VAL A 39 -8.26 -12.51 5.52
N VAL A 40 -7.06 -12.13 5.08
CA VAL A 40 -6.74 -12.00 3.65
C VAL A 40 -6.57 -13.40 3.07
N LYS A 41 -7.57 -13.86 2.31
CA LYS A 41 -7.60 -15.21 1.71
C LYS A 41 -6.70 -15.34 0.50
N ALA A 42 -6.63 -14.29 -0.31
CA ALA A 42 -5.78 -14.20 -1.48
C ALA A 42 -5.30 -12.76 -1.59
N TRP A 43 -4.01 -12.58 -1.87
CA TRP A 43 -3.42 -11.27 -2.08
C TRP A 43 -3.59 -10.78 -3.52
N ASP A 44 -3.78 -11.71 -4.45
CA ASP A 44 -3.97 -11.38 -5.86
C ASP A 44 -5.46 -11.32 -6.18
N PHE A 45 -5.82 -10.39 -7.06
CA PHE A 45 -7.18 -10.21 -7.58
C PHE A 45 -7.13 -9.95 -9.10
N PRO A 46 -8.28 -9.97 -9.81
CA PRO A 46 -8.30 -9.60 -11.22
C PRO A 46 -7.86 -8.14 -11.41
N GLY A 47 -6.63 -7.95 -11.87
CA GLY A 47 -6.11 -6.64 -12.24
C GLY A 47 -6.70 -6.18 -13.57
N ILE A 48 -7.03 -4.89 -13.68
CA ILE A 48 -7.65 -4.35 -14.90
C ILE A 48 -6.73 -4.44 -16.14
N TYR A 49 -5.42 -4.56 -15.93
CA TYR A 49 -4.40 -4.71 -16.97
C TYR A 49 -3.78 -6.10 -17.00
N LYS A 50 -4.28 -7.07 -16.22
CA LYS A 50 -3.79 -8.45 -16.24
C LYS A 50 -4.43 -9.22 -17.40
N ASP A 51 -4.08 -8.82 -18.61
CA ASP A 51 -4.70 -9.26 -19.87
C ASP A 51 -3.72 -9.95 -20.85
N ALA A 52 -2.47 -10.17 -20.44
CA ALA A 52 -1.35 -10.62 -21.27
C ALA A 52 -1.12 -9.74 -22.51
N GLY A 53 -1.65 -8.53 -22.51
CA GLY A 53 -1.63 -7.61 -23.63
C GLY A 53 -0.66 -6.45 -23.43
N GLU A 54 -0.83 -5.44 -24.26
CA GLU A 54 0.03 -4.25 -24.25
C GLU A 54 -0.07 -3.49 -22.92
N ARG A 55 -1.25 -3.49 -22.27
CA ARG A 55 -1.46 -2.81 -21.00
C ARG A 55 -0.68 -3.46 -19.87
N GLU A 56 -0.67 -4.79 -19.81
CA GLU A 56 0.16 -5.54 -18.86
C GLU A 56 1.65 -5.21 -19.05
N ALA A 57 2.14 -5.30 -20.29
CA ALA A 57 3.53 -5.01 -20.63
C ALA A 57 3.94 -3.57 -20.29
N ARG A 58 3.05 -2.59 -20.55
CA ARG A 58 3.26 -1.19 -20.20
C ARG A 58 3.34 -0.99 -18.69
N ALA A 59 2.44 -1.59 -17.90
CA ALA A 59 2.50 -1.50 -16.43
C ALA A 59 3.81 -2.10 -15.88
N ILE A 60 4.25 -3.25 -16.41
CA ILE A 60 5.52 -3.89 -16.02
C ILE A 60 6.74 -3.01 -16.38
N SER A 61 6.74 -2.43 -17.58
CA SER A 61 7.78 -1.49 -18.01
C SER A 61 7.82 -0.24 -17.12
N GLU A 62 6.65 0.29 -16.79
CA GLU A 62 6.52 1.47 -15.92
C GLU A 62 7.00 1.19 -14.50
N ILE A 63 6.66 0.02 -13.93
CA ILE A 63 7.23 -0.43 -12.64
C ILE A 63 8.76 -0.43 -12.68
N SER A 64 9.34 -0.94 -13.77
CA SER A 64 10.79 -1.02 -13.94
C SER A 64 11.42 0.38 -14.04
N ARG A 65 10.78 1.28 -14.80
CA ARG A 65 11.19 2.68 -14.93
C ARG A 65 11.15 3.40 -13.58
N LEU A 66 10.04 3.33 -12.86
CA LEU A 66 9.84 3.98 -11.56
C LEU A 66 10.83 3.46 -10.50
N LYS A 67 11.08 2.15 -10.45
CA LYS A 67 12.11 1.58 -9.57
C LYS A 67 13.51 2.13 -9.90
N GLY A 68 13.79 2.35 -11.17
CA GLY A 68 15.02 2.96 -11.63
C GLY A 68 15.20 4.43 -11.22
N LEU A 69 14.14 5.10 -10.73
CA LEU A 69 14.20 6.49 -10.26
C LEU A 69 14.40 6.62 -8.75
N LEU A 70 14.25 5.53 -7.99
CA LEU A 70 14.39 5.55 -6.53
C LEU A 70 15.78 6.07 -6.12
N GLY A 71 15.80 7.00 -5.17
CA GLY A 71 17.02 7.63 -4.65
C GLY A 71 17.72 8.59 -5.61
N LYS A 72 17.16 8.88 -6.79
CA LYS A 72 17.77 9.82 -7.76
C LYS A 72 17.37 11.29 -7.55
N GLY A 73 16.40 11.56 -6.69
CA GLY A 73 16.00 12.93 -6.30
C GLY A 73 15.12 13.68 -7.31
N GLU A 74 14.81 13.11 -8.48
CA GLU A 74 13.87 13.68 -9.45
C GLU A 74 12.43 13.70 -8.90
N TYR A 75 12.08 12.68 -8.13
CA TYR A 75 10.83 12.55 -7.37
C TYR A 75 11.17 12.08 -5.96
N THR A 76 10.28 12.33 -4.99
CA THR A 76 10.42 11.73 -3.67
C THR A 76 10.20 10.23 -3.75
N ASP A 77 10.94 9.45 -2.95
CA ASP A 77 10.75 8.00 -2.89
C ASP A 77 9.33 7.63 -2.41
N TYR A 78 8.69 8.49 -1.61
CA TYR A 78 7.28 8.35 -1.27
C TYR A 78 6.40 8.29 -2.53
N THR A 79 6.52 9.31 -3.39
CA THR A 79 5.72 9.41 -4.62
C THR A 79 6.00 8.24 -5.55
N LEU A 80 7.26 7.82 -5.65
CA LEU A 80 7.65 6.66 -6.44
C LEU A 80 7.05 5.36 -5.87
N TYR A 81 7.10 5.15 -4.56
CA TYR A 81 6.51 3.97 -3.94
C TYR A 81 4.99 3.91 -4.12
N VAL A 82 4.27 5.01 -3.93
CA VAL A 82 2.83 5.07 -4.21
C VAL A 82 2.53 4.81 -5.68
N SER A 83 3.35 5.34 -6.59
CA SER A 83 3.17 5.15 -8.05
C SER A 83 3.44 3.70 -8.46
N ILE A 84 4.47 3.05 -7.91
CA ILE A 84 4.76 1.63 -8.14
C ILE A 84 3.61 0.77 -7.61
N ALA A 85 3.10 1.09 -6.42
CA ALA A 85 1.97 0.38 -5.83
C ALA A 85 0.73 0.45 -6.72
N ALA A 86 0.42 1.64 -7.25
CA ALA A 86 -0.66 1.83 -8.22
C ALA A 86 -0.50 0.98 -9.49
N GLN A 87 0.72 0.71 -9.97
CA GLN A 87 0.92 -0.21 -11.08
C GLN A 87 0.64 -1.67 -10.69
N TYR A 88 1.02 -2.08 -9.47
CA TYR A 88 0.72 -3.42 -8.97
C TYR A 88 -0.78 -3.63 -8.73
N GLU A 89 -1.49 -2.61 -8.28
CA GLU A 89 -2.96 -2.55 -8.20
C GLU A 89 -3.60 -2.80 -9.58
N LEU A 90 -3.08 -2.17 -10.64
CA LEU A 90 -3.55 -2.37 -12.01
C LEU A 90 -3.31 -3.81 -12.52
N LEU A 91 -2.21 -4.44 -12.07
CA LEU A 91 -1.86 -5.83 -12.37
C LEU A 91 -2.54 -6.85 -11.45
N GLY A 92 -3.20 -6.39 -10.39
CA GLY A 92 -3.83 -7.25 -9.39
C GLY A 92 -2.87 -8.02 -8.50
N ASP A 93 -1.62 -7.57 -8.38
CA ASP A 93 -0.63 -8.09 -7.44
C ASP A 93 -0.75 -7.31 -6.13
N GLY A 94 -1.75 -7.66 -5.32
CA GLY A 94 -2.05 -6.95 -4.09
C GLY A 94 -0.97 -7.13 -3.02
N LYS A 95 -0.16 -8.19 -3.09
CA LYS A 95 0.97 -8.36 -2.16
C LYS A 95 2.02 -7.28 -2.39
N ARG A 96 2.41 -7.05 -3.65
CA ARG A 96 3.38 -6.00 -3.98
C ARG A 96 2.80 -4.61 -3.77
N ASP A 97 1.53 -4.39 -4.10
CA ASP A 97 0.83 -3.14 -3.79
C ASP A 97 0.94 -2.84 -2.29
N TYR A 98 0.56 -3.80 -1.43
CA TYR A 98 0.69 -3.69 0.03
C TYR A 98 2.12 -3.37 0.46
N GLU A 99 3.13 -4.10 -0.03
CA GLU A 99 4.54 -3.87 0.31
C GLU A 99 5.00 -2.45 -0.03
N TYR A 100 4.64 -1.94 -1.22
CA TYR A 100 5.05 -0.62 -1.67
C TYR A 100 4.30 0.51 -0.96
N LEU A 101 3.00 0.34 -0.69
CA LEU A 101 2.27 1.26 0.18
C LEU A 101 2.87 1.31 1.59
N GLY A 102 3.27 0.15 2.14
CA GLY A 102 3.98 0.08 3.41
C GLY A 102 5.29 0.88 3.41
N LYS A 103 6.07 0.80 2.33
CA LYS A 103 7.30 1.60 2.18
C LYS A 103 7.00 3.10 2.11
N ALA A 104 5.94 3.51 1.42
CA ALA A 104 5.51 4.91 1.41
C ALA A 104 5.15 5.39 2.82
N LEU A 105 4.41 4.58 3.59
CA LEU A 105 4.00 4.89 4.97
C LEU A 105 5.17 4.97 5.96
N ILE A 106 6.26 4.24 5.72
CA ILE A 106 7.51 4.38 6.50
C ILE A 106 8.14 5.76 6.28
N LEU A 107 8.09 6.27 5.05
CA LEU A 107 8.68 7.57 4.71
C LEU A 107 7.82 8.74 5.19
N ASP A 108 6.51 8.64 4.98
CA ASP A 108 5.56 9.68 5.38
C ASP A 108 4.16 9.07 5.59
N SER A 109 3.78 8.90 6.85
CA SER A 109 2.44 8.45 7.23
C SER A 109 1.58 9.55 7.87
N GLU A 110 2.13 10.74 8.07
CA GLU A 110 1.49 11.79 8.88
C GLU A 110 1.11 13.02 8.08
N LYS A 111 1.72 13.26 6.91
CA LYS A 111 1.50 14.51 6.14
C LYS A 111 0.72 14.32 4.85
N THR A 112 0.59 13.08 4.39
CA THR A 112 -0.06 12.77 3.11
C THR A 112 -1.03 11.60 3.28
N GLY A 113 -2.27 11.79 2.82
CA GLY A 113 -3.32 10.78 2.97
C GLY A 113 -3.29 9.69 1.89
N LEU A 114 -2.53 9.88 0.81
CA LEU A 114 -2.66 9.07 -0.41
C LEU A 114 -2.28 7.60 -0.20
N ALA A 115 -1.14 7.32 0.46
CA ALA A 115 -0.74 5.94 0.75
C ALA A 115 -1.75 5.23 1.67
N TRP A 116 -2.30 5.95 2.67
CA TRP A 116 -3.36 5.41 3.53
C TRP A 116 -4.65 5.14 2.77
N HIS A 117 -5.06 6.06 1.90
CA HIS A 117 -6.24 5.89 1.05
C HIS A 117 -6.10 4.67 0.14
N ASN A 118 -4.97 4.53 -0.54
CA ASN A 118 -4.70 3.39 -1.42
C ASN A 118 -4.64 2.09 -0.62
N MET A 119 -4.06 2.12 0.59
CA MET A 119 -4.10 0.97 1.51
C MET A 119 -5.54 0.59 1.86
N GLY A 120 -6.41 1.57 2.11
CA GLY A 120 -7.83 1.34 2.34
C GLY A 120 -8.53 0.66 1.17
N LYS A 121 -8.30 1.15 -0.06
CA LYS A 121 -8.82 0.54 -1.29
C LYS A 121 -8.33 -0.88 -1.50
N LEU A 122 -7.04 -1.14 -1.25
CA LEU A 122 -6.46 -2.47 -1.35
C LEU A 122 -7.11 -3.41 -0.32
N MET A 123 -7.16 -3.01 0.95
CA MET A 123 -7.78 -3.84 2.00
C MET A 123 -9.26 -4.12 1.72
N GLU A 124 -10.01 -3.14 1.19
CA GLU A 124 -11.39 -3.31 0.76
C GLU A 124 -11.50 -4.40 -0.31
N LYS A 125 -10.65 -4.36 -1.34
CA LYS A 125 -10.61 -5.40 -2.40
C LYS A 125 -10.25 -6.78 -1.87
N LEU A 126 -9.37 -6.85 -0.87
CA LEU A 126 -8.95 -8.10 -0.23
C LEU A 126 -9.97 -8.63 0.78
N GLY A 127 -11.08 -7.91 1.00
CA GLY A 127 -12.12 -8.27 1.98
C GLY A 127 -11.70 -8.05 3.44
N ALA A 128 -10.61 -7.33 3.69
CA ALA A 128 -10.12 -6.96 5.01
C ALA A 128 -10.77 -5.64 5.45
N TYR A 129 -12.09 -5.68 5.70
CA TYR A 129 -12.89 -4.47 5.86
C TYR A 129 -12.54 -3.66 7.12
N GLU A 130 -12.14 -4.30 8.22
CA GLU A 130 -11.75 -3.53 9.41
C GLU A 130 -10.42 -2.80 9.20
N SER A 131 -9.48 -3.45 8.52
CA SER A 131 -8.22 -2.85 8.07
C SER A 131 -8.49 -1.70 7.10
N ALA A 132 -9.38 -1.87 6.13
CA ALA A 132 -9.78 -0.81 5.22
C ALA A 132 -10.35 0.41 5.97
N ARG A 133 -11.26 0.17 6.94
CA ARG A 133 -11.82 1.22 7.80
C ARG A 133 -10.74 2.03 8.51
N ILE A 134 -9.76 1.34 9.10
CA ILE A 134 -8.64 1.98 9.80
C ILE A 134 -7.79 2.80 8.81
N ALA A 135 -7.48 2.25 7.64
CA ALA A 135 -6.65 2.93 6.65
C ALA A 135 -7.33 4.21 6.10
N PHE A 136 -8.62 4.16 5.77
CA PHE A 136 -9.36 5.37 5.36
C PHE A 136 -9.41 6.43 6.46
N GLY A 137 -9.61 6.01 7.72
CA GLY A 137 -9.56 6.93 8.86
C GLY A 137 -8.18 7.58 9.02
N ARG A 138 -7.09 6.84 8.77
CA ARG A 138 -5.73 7.38 8.81
C ARG A 138 -5.44 8.33 7.64
N ALA A 139 -6.02 8.11 6.46
CA ALA A 139 -5.89 9.03 5.34
C ALA A 139 -6.39 10.44 5.69
N ILE A 140 -7.57 10.52 6.30
CA ILE A 140 -8.18 11.78 6.75
C ILE A 140 -7.36 12.44 7.87
N LYS A 141 -6.82 11.65 8.80
CA LYS A 141 -5.97 12.16 9.88
C LYS A 141 -4.66 12.74 9.37
N ALA A 142 -4.04 12.10 8.37
CA ALA A 142 -2.80 12.59 7.77
C ALA A 142 -3.04 13.82 6.89
N GLU A 143 -4.16 13.85 6.17
CA GLU A 143 -4.51 14.95 5.27
C GLU A 143 -6.03 15.05 5.15
N ALA A 144 -6.62 16.15 5.63
CA ALA A 144 -8.07 16.36 5.59
C ALA A 144 -8.52 16.83 4.19
N ALA A 145 -8.43 15.95 3.18
CA ALA A 145 -8.86 16.25 1.81
C ALA A 145 -10.28 15.71 1.51
N PRO A 146 -11.10 16.43 0.73
CA PRO A 146 -12.47 16.00 0.39
C PRO A 146 -12.56 14.57 -0.19
N VAL A 147 -11.60 14.19 -1.03
CA VAL A 147 -11.57 12.86 -1.66
C VAL A 147 -11.49 11.71 -0.64
N TYR A 148 -10.79 11.90 0.49
CA TYR A 148 -10.66 10.86 1.50
C TYR A 148 -11.91 10.73 2.35
N TYR A 149 -12.58 11.85 2.66
CA TYR A 149 -13.89 11.81 3.31
C TYR A 149 -14.91 11.08 2.44
N LEU A 150 -14.99 11.41 1.15
CA LEU A 150 -15.91 10.75 0.23
C LEU A 150 -15.64 9.25 0.12
N SER A 151 -14.36 8.85 0.06
CA SER A 151 -13.96 7.44 0.01
C SER A 151 -14.35 6.71 1.31
N GLN A 152 -14.09 7.31 2.47
CA GLN A 152 -14.49 6.74 3.76
C GLN A 152 -16.01 6.61 3.87
N ILE A 153 -16.78 7.65 3.51
CA ILE A 153 -18.24 7.64 3.57
C ILE A 153 -18.81 6.55 2.66
N SER A 154 -18.35 6.49 1.40
CA SER A 154 -18.77 5.48 0.44
C SER A 154 -18.49 4.06 0.97
N PHE A 155 -17.31 3.86 1.53
CA PHE A 155 -16.91 2.59 2.12
C PHE A 155 -17.77 2.21 3.33
N LEU A 156 -17.98 3.12 4.28
CA LEU A 156 -18.79 2.88 5.48
C LEU A 156 -20.24 2.60 5.12
N GLU A 157 -20.84 3.36 4.19
CA GLU A 157 -22.21 3.12 3.74
C GLU A 157 -22.38 1.74 3.09
N GLN A 158 -21.34 1.22 2.43
CA GLN A 158 -21.38 -0.08 1.76
C GLN A 158 -21.15 -1.26 2.71
N TYR A 159 -20.14 -1.19 3.57
CA TYR A 159 -19.69 -2.35 4.37
C TYR A 159 -20.04 -2.25 5.85
N PHE A 160 -20.41 -1.06 6.33
CA PHE A 160 -20.82 -0.79 7.72
C PHE A 160 -22.13 0.01 7.78
N PRO A 161 -23.19 -0.35 7.04
CA PRO A 161 -24.39 0.48 6.90
C PRO A 161 -25.13 0.72 8.21
N THR A 162 -24.94 -0.17 9.20
CA THR A 162 -25.53 -0.07 10.53
C THR A 162 -24.73 0.84 11.48
N ASP A 163 -23.50 1.21 11.13
CA ASP A 163 -22.67 2.18 11.87
C ASP A 163 -23.08 3.62 11.54
N THR A 164 -24.37 3.91 11.78
CA THR A 164 -25.02 5.17 11.39
C THR A 164 -24.39 6.38 12.09
N ALA A 165 -23.86 6.19 13.30
CA ALA A 165 -23.16 7.23 14.06
C ALA A 165 -21.86 7.64 13.34
N THR A 166 -20.99 6.70 12.98
CA THR A 166 -19.73 7.01 12.29
C THR A 166 -19.98 7.53 10.88
N ILE A 167 -20.98 7.02 10.15
CA ILE A 167 -21.37 7.58 8.84
C ILE A 167 -21.81 9.04 8.99
N LYS A 168 -22.66 9.35 9.98
CA LYS A 168 -23.13 10.72 10.24
C LYS A 168 -21.97 11.66 10.58
N GLU A 169 -21.05 11.20 11.43
CA GLU A 169 -19.84 11.95 11.79
C GLU A 169 -18.97 12.23 10.56
N ALA A 170 -18.66 11.21 9.76
CA ALA A 170 -17.85 11.34 8.55
C ALA A 170 -18.46 12.31 7.54
N ARG A 171 -19.79 12.26 7.33
CA ARG A 171 -20.52 13.20 6.46
C ARG A 171 -20.45 14.63 6.98
N THR A 172 -20.62 14.81 8.30
CA THR A 172 -20.53 16.13 8.93
C THR A 172 -19.13 16.71 8.79
N ALA A 173 -18.09 15.91 9.03
CA ALA A 173 -16.69 16.32 8.85
C ALA A 173 -16.38 16.69 7.38
N ALA A 174 -17.06 16.05 6.43
CA ALA A 174 -16.98 16.37 5.00
C ALA A 174 -17.80 17.62 4.58
N GLY A 175 -18.52 18.26 5.50
CA GLY A 175 -19.44 19.35 5.18
C GLY A 175 -20.68 18.91 4.40
N LEU A 176 -20.99 17.61 4.39
CA LEU A 176 -22.15 17.03 3.71
C LEU A 176 -23.33 16.93 4.68
N PRO A 177 -24.57 17.07 4.19
CA PRO A 177 -25.74 16.85 5.04
C PRO A 177 -25.74 15.41 5.56
N PRO A 178 -26.19 15.19 6.81
CA PRO A 178 -26.39 13.85 7.33
C PRO A 178 -27.37 13.12 6.42
N LYS A 179 -27.04 11.90 6.01
CA LYS A 179 -27.99 11.05 5.29
C LYS A 179 -29.09 10.72 6.29
N ASN A 180 -30.35 11.04 5.96
CA ASN A 180 -31.50 10.56 6.73
C ASN A 180 -31.57 9.04 6.52
N LEU A 181 -30.84 8.30 7.34
CA LEU A 181 -30.94 6.85 7.45
C LEU A 181 -32.09 6.61 8.42
N SER A 182 -33.33 6.67 7.92
CA SER A 182 -34.51 6.32 8.72
C SER A 182 -34.35 4.90 9.25
N SER A 183 -34.56 4.71 10.55
CA SER A 183 -34.46 3.42 11.23
C SER A 183 -35.69 2.52 11.04
N ASP A 184 -36.65 2.88 10.19
CA ASP A 184 -37.93 2.19 10.08
C ASP A 184 -38.32 1.95 8.61
N GLU A 185 -38.14 0.71 8.14
CA GLU A 185 -39.07 -0.07 7.31
C GLU A 185 -38.98 -1.55 7.72
#